data_AF-A0AAV4ZXI2-F1
#
_entry.id   AF-A0AAV4ZXI2-F1
#
_cell.length_a   1.000
_cell.length_b   1.000
_cell.length_c   1.000
_cell.angle_alpha   90.00
_cell.angle_beta   90.00
_cell.angle_gamma   90.00
#
_symmetry.space_group_name_H-M   'P 1'
#
loop_
_entity.id
_entity.type
_entity.pdbx_description
1 polymer ?
#
loop_
_entity_poly.entity_id
_entity_poly.type
_entity_poly.pdbx_seq_one_letter_code
_entity_poly.pdbx_strand_id
1 'polypeptide(L)'
;MIRGQVLSFGSFRREPEDALVVLKRVTKVEGQGRPQKPRRDPVPLPFSPEVRAMSDQIAGLNAFLKDADLSFIDDGLIPQVDTAHYRTLVRTFTIRGGQDIRLDQGGRLYGQTFWLNLASERRSGLRIDGEPVADLDFVNLGPRIGYALLGQEPPSGDLYDLSGLLPGYDHSNRDHRRAIKQAFAACLNGGAGGSRGINQRTGKPGILAPLPAGTTAAKVRAAIFEKHPGFEVFYERAKAGEVAVGFAIMFKESCILLSALERLKDEGVVGLPFHDGLMVARSKAQIAKDTLTAASRDVLGVELIVELKAVYGEPELASQLIAA
;
A
#
# COMPACT_ATOMS: atom_id res chain seq x y z
N MET A 1 -6.66 52.50 34.05
CA MET A 1 -8.00 51.89 34.15
C MET A 1 -8.32 51.23 32.80
N ILE A 2 -8.56 49.92 32.83
CA ILE A 2 -9.38 49.07 31.93
C ILE A 2 -9.05 48.99 30.42
N ARG A 3 -8.48 47.81 30.08
CA ARG A 3 -8.85 46.81 29.04
C ARG A 3 -9.16 47.24 27.59
N GLY A 4 -8.45 46.57 26.68
CA GLY A 4 -9.05 45.47 25.94
C GLY A 4 -9.21 45.67 24.43
N GLN A 5 -8.36 45.01 23.66
CA GLN A 5 -8.84 44.20 22.54
C GLN A 5 -7.84 43.08 22.25
N VAL A 6 -8.36 41.86 22.41
CA VAL A 6 -7.73 40.58 22.09
C VAL A 6 -7.61 40.49 20.58
N LEU A 7 -6.38 40.51 20.06
CA LEU A 7 -6.12 39.97 18.74
C LEU A 7 -6.18 38.44 18.86
N SER A 8 -7.26 37.88 18.32
CA SER A 8 -7.48 36.45 18.17
C SER A 8 -6.30 35.83 17.42
N PHE A 9 -5.63 34.85 18.05
CA PHE A 9 -4.63 33.95 17.47
C PHE A 9 -5.30 32.93 16.51
N GLY A 10 -6.20 33.39 15.64
CA GLY A 10 -7.02 32.57 14.75
C GLY A 10 -6.55 32.52 13.30
N SER A 11 -5.35 33.02 12.98
CA SER A 11 -4.81 33.03 11.62
C SER A 11 -3.39 32.45 11.58
N PHE A 12 -3.20 31.27 12.17
CA PHE A 12 -2.03 30.46 11.91
C PHE A 12 -2.35 29.53 10.76
N ARG A 13 -1.67 29.75 9.62
CA ARG A 13 -1.42 28.67 8.67
C ARG A 13 -0.88 27.50 9.50
N ARG A 14 -1.56 26.35 9.49
CA ARG A 14 -0.90 25.10 9.85
C ARG A 14 0.28 24.96 8.90
N GLU A 15 1.48 24.97 9.45
CA GLU A 15 2.67 24.44 8.79
C GLU A 15 2.31 23.07 8.17
N PRO A 16 2.81 22.71 6.97
CA PRO A 16 2.48 21.45 6.31
C PRO A 16 2.83 20.18 7.09
N GLU A 17 3.54 20.30 8.21
CA GLU A 17 4.11 19.18 8.96
C GLU A 17 3.07 18.46 9.86
N ASP A 18 1.93 19.08 10.17
CA ASP A 18 0.85 18.51 11.02
C ASP A 18 -0.41 18.07 10.23
N ALA A 19 -0.36 18.07 8.89
CA ALA A 19 -1.51 17.68 8.08
C ALA A 19 -1.69 16.15 8.08
N LEU A 20 -2.75 15.65 8.72
CA LEU A 20 -3.11 14.22 8.75
C LEU A 20 -3.62 13.67 7.40
N VAL A 21 -4.03 14.57 6.51
CA VAL A 21 -4.43 14.26 5.14
C VAL A 21 -3.62 15.13 4.19
N VAL A 22 -2.94 14.49 3.24
CA VAL A 22 -2.01 15.16 2.32
C VAL A 22 -2.36 14.81 0.88
N LEU A 23 -2.38 15.80 0.00
CA LEU A 23 -2.50 15.61 -1.44
C LEU A 23 -1.19 16.01 -2.13
N LYS A 24 -0.70 15.14 -3.00
CA LYS A 24 0.51 15.39 -3.81
C LYS A 24 0.17 15.34 -5.29
N ARG A 25 0.66 16.32 -6.05
CA ARG A 25 0.61 16.33 -7.51
C ARG A 25 1.91 15.78 -8.07
N VAL A 26 1.80 14.75 -8.90
CA VAL A 26 2.93 14.15 -9.60
C VAL A 26 2.96 14.68 -11.02
N THR A 27 3.96 15.50 -11.31
CA THR A 27 4.18 16.05 -12.64
C THR A 27 5.37 15.35 -13.29
N LYS A 28 5.19 14.83 -14.50
CA LYS A 28 6.31 14.35 -15.31
C LYS A 28 7.13 15.57 -15.72
N VAL A 29 8.43 15.54 -15.44
CA VAL A 29 9.34 16.58 -15.88
C VAL A 29 9.93 16.13 -17.21
N GLU A 30 9.57 16.83 -18.29
CA GLU A 30 10.22 16.63 -19.59
C GLU A 30 11.62 17.25 -19.54
N GLY A 31 12.64 16.40 -19.61
CA GLY A 31 14.03 16.84 -19.67
C GLY A 31 14.55 16.76 -21.10
N GLN A 32 15.36 17.74 -21.51
CA GLN A 32 16.18 17.64 -22.72
C GLN A 32 17.20 16.49 -22.55
N GLY A 33 16.85 15.30 -23.04
CA GLY A 33 17.77 14.18 -23.22
C GLY A 33 18.07 13.26 -22.02
N ARG A 34 17.67 13.60 -20.78
CA ARG A 34 17.80 12.69 -19.60
C ARG A 34 16.48 12.52 -18.84
N PRO A 35 16.06 11.28 -18.50
CA PRO A 35 14.84 11.06 -17.73
C PRO A 35 15.00 11.57 -16.30
N GLN A 36 14.18 12.56 -15.92
CA GLN A 36 14.19 13.15 -14.58
C GLN A 36 13.24 12.41 -13.62
N LYS A 37 13.49 12.54 -12.31
CA LYS A 37 12.54 12.08 -11.29
C LYS A 37 11.28 12.96 -11.39
N PRO A 38 10.07 12.35 -11.32
CA PRO A 38 8.85 13.14 -11.33
C PRO A 38 8.81 14.05 -10.11
N ARG A 39 8.41 15.30 -10.33
CA ARG A 39 8.22 16.28 -9.26
C ARG A 39 6.95 15.92 -8.50
N ARG A 40 7.01 16.04 -7.17
CA ARG A 40 5.89 15.78 -6.26
C ARG A 40 5.60 17.04 -5.46
N ASP A 41 4.62 17.80 -5.89
CA ASP A 41 4.26 19.06 -5.25
C ASP A 41 3.10 18.86 -4.29
N PRO A 42 3.18 19.39 -3.05
CA PRO A 42 2.01 19.42 -2.18
C PRO A 42 0.92 20.28 -2.82
N VAL A 43 -0.33 19.83 -2.71
CA VAL A 43 -1.51 20.57 -3.16
C VAL A 43 -2.34 20.92 -1.93
N PRO A 44 -2.61 22.21 -1.66
CA PRO A 44 -3.51 22.60 -0.59
C PRO A 44 -4.87 21.95 -0.77
N LEU A 45 -5.36 21.31 0.29
CA LEU A 45 -6.70 20.73 0.31
C LEU A 45 -7.73 21.79 0.72
N PRO A 46 -8.93 21.76 0.13
CA PRO A 46 -10.02 22.63 0.56
C PRO A 46 -10.48 22.28 1.97
N PHE A 47 -11.00 23.26 2.70
CA PHE A 47 -11.75 23.00 3.92
C PHE A 47 -13.12 22.43 3.55
N SER A 48 -13.25 21.11 3.56
CA SER A 48 -14.51 20.41 3.27
C SER A 48 -14.88 19.43 4.40
N PRO A 49 -16.18 19.05 4.53
CA PRO A 49 -16.60 18.00 5.44
C PRO A 49 -15.88 16.67 5.18
N GLU A 50 -15.62 16.34 3.91
CA GLU A 50 -14.88 15.13 3.52
C GLU A 50 -13.44 15.12 4.05
N VAL A 51 -12.69 16.21 3.84
CA VAL A 51 -11.30 16.33 4.34
C VAL A 51 -11.26 16.32 5.87
N ARG A 52 -12.25 16.94 6.52
CA ARG A 52 -12.38 16.91 7.98
C ARG A 52 -12.64 15.50 8.48
N ALA A 53 -13.62 14.79 7.92
CA ALA A 53 -13.94 13.42 8.31
C ALA A 53 -12.72 12.48 8.15
N MET A 54 -11.99 12.59 7.05
CA MET A 54 -10.74 11.84 6.86
C MET A 54 -9.68 12.23 7.90
N SER A 55 -9.55 13.51 8.23
CA SER A 55 -8.59 13.97 9.24
C SER A 55 -8.94 13.45 10.63
N ASP A 56 -10.22 13.47 11.00
CA ASP A 56 -10.73 12.99 12.29
C ASP A 56 -10.56 11.47 12.41
N GLN A 57 -10.81 10.71 11.33
CA GLN A 57 -10.53 9.28 11.25
C GLN A 57 -9.04 8.97 11.54
N ILE A 58 -8.12 9.67 10.87
CA ILE A 58 -6.67 9.47 11.10
C ILE A 58 -6.25 9.95 12.49
N ALA A 59 -6.85 11.02 13.02
CA ALA A 59 -6.57 11.51 14.37
C ALA A 59 -6.98 10.47 15.42
N GLY A 60 -8.16 9.87 15.28
CA GLY A 60 -8.65 8.81 16.17
C GLY A 60 -7.76 7.57 16.14
N LEU A 61 -7.32 7.14 14.95
CA LEU A 61 -6.37 6.04 14.81
C LEU A 61 -5.01 6.36 15.46
N ASN A 62 -4.47 7.56 15.23
CA ASN A 62 -3.20 7.98 15.84
C ASN A 62 -3.29 8.05 17.37
N ALA A 63 -4.40 8.55 17.92
CA ALA A 63 -4.63 8.58 19.35
C ALA A 63 -4.63 7.16 19.94
N PHE A 64 -5.32 6.23 19.30
CA PHE A 64 -5.34 4.83 19.71
C PHE A 64 -3.94 4.18 19.65
N LEU A 65 -3.19 4.38 18.57
CA LEU A 65 -1.85 3.82 18.40
C LEU A 65 -0.81 4.45 19.33
N LYS A 66 -1.01 5.71 19.72
CA LYS A 66 -0.15 6.39 20.68
C LYS A 66 -0.14 5.68 22.03
N ASP A 67 -1.29 5.18 22.47
CA ASP A 67 -1.46 4.56 23.78
C ASP A 67 -1.25 3.03 23.77
N ALA A 68 -1.04 2.42 22.60
CA ALA A 68 -0.79 0.99 22.45
C ALA A 68 0.48 0.50 23.16
N ASP A 69 0.46 -0.71 23.73
CA ASP A 69 1.67 -1.35 24.26
C ASP A 69 2.50 -1.96 23.12
N LEU A 70 3.50 -1.20 22.66
CA LEU A 70 4.43 -1.60 21.61
C LEU A 70 5.85 -1.65 22.16
N SER A 71 6.47 -2.82 22.08
CA SER A 71 7.86 -3.02 22.45
C SER A 71 8.62 -3.79 21.38
N PHE A 72 9.94 -3.76 21.46
CA PHE A 72 10.82 -4.44 20.53
C PHE A 72 11.91 -5.16 21.32
N ILE A 73 12.12 -6.45 21.03
CA ILE A 73 13.25 -7.19 21.58
C ILE A 73 14.52 -6.67 20.93
N ASP A 74 15.42 -6.09 21.73
CA ASP A 74 16.69 -5.57 21.24
C ASP A 74 17.46 -6.65 20.47
N ASP A 75 17.81 -6.33 19.22
CA ASP A 75 18.56 -7.19 18.31
C ASP A 75 20.03 -6.74 18.16
N GLY A 76 20.45 -5.73 18.94
CA GLY A 76 21.80 -5.18 18.93
C GLY A 76 22.13 -4.36 17.68
N LEU A 77 21.16 -4.06 16.82
CA LEU A 77 21.37 -3.31 15.58
C LEU A 77 21.19 -1.79 15.77
N ILE A 78 21.95 -1.02 15.00
CA ILE A 78 21.85 0.44 14.95
C ILE A 78 21.26 0.87 13.58
N PRO A 79 20.28 1.80 13.56
CA PRO A 79 19.63 2.40 14.72
C PRO A 79 18.73 1.41 15.46
N GLN A 80 18.65 1.59 16.79
CA GLN A 80 17.70 0.89 17.64
C GLN A 80 16.26 1.23 17.22
N VAL A 81 15.34 0.30 17.46
CA VAL A 81 13.92 0.52 17.17
C VAL A 81 13.32 1.37 18.28
N ASP A 82 12.97 2.62 17.96
CA ASP A 82 12.24 3.50 18.87
C ASP A 82 10.74 3.22 18.74
N THR A 83 10.22 2.42 19.67
CA THR A 83 8.80 2.10 19.73
C THR A 83 7.98 3.20 20.40
N ALA A 84 8.56 4.23 21.02
CA ALA A 84 7.83 5.21 21.82
C ALA A 84 7.40 6.45 21.04
N HIS A 85 8.26 6.97 20.14
CA HIS A 85 8.05 8.30 19.56
C HIS A 85 7.45 8.30 18.14
N TYR A 86 7.82 7.32 17.31
CA TYR A 86 7.43 7.31 15.89
C TYR A 86 6.17 6.46 15.69
N ARG A 87 4.99 7.06 15.92
CA ARG A 87 3.68 6.38 15.78
C ARG A 87 2.62 7.14 14.98
N THR A 88 3.00 8.20 14.27
CA THR A 88 2.02 9.08 13.59
C THR A 88 1.78 8.66 12.14
N LEU A 89 0.56 8.26 11.83
CA LEU A 89 0.08 8.00 10.48
C LEU A 89 -0.50 9.26 9.82
N VAL A 90 -0.39 9.30 8.49
CA VAL A 90 -0.89 10.33 7.58
C VAL A 90 -1.47 9.65 6.34
N ARG A 91 -2.65 10.07 5.92
CA ARG A 91 -3.28 9.57 4.69
C ARG A 91 -2.83 10.39 3.49
N THR A 92 -2.13 9.78 2.54
CA THR A 92 -1.57 10.51 1.39
C THR A 92 -2.25 10.14 0.07
N PHE A 93 -2.89 11.13 -0.55
CA PHE A 93 -3.48 11.07 -1.88
C PHE A 93 -2.51 11.56 -2.94
N THR A 94 -2.67 11.06 -4.16
CA THR A 94 -1.80 11.42 -5.28
C THR A 94 -2.61 11.63 -6.55
N ILE A 95 -2.42 12.77 -7.20
CA ILE A 95 -3.00 13.10 -8.50
C ILE A 95 -1.90 13.37 -9.53
N ARG A 96 -2.18 13.16 -10.81
CA ARG A 96 -1.26 13.46 -11.92
C ARG A 96 -1.30 14.96 -12.27
N GLY A 97 -0.30 15.41 -13.03
CA GLY A 97 -0.31 16.75 -13.63
C GLY A 97 -1.57 16.99 -14.44
N GLY A 98 -2.15 18.19 -14.33
CA GLY A 98 -3.37 18.59 -15.05
C GLY A 98 -4.69 18.07 -14.49
N GLN A 99 -4.70 17.20 -13.47
CA GLN A 99 -5.95 16.74 -12.85
C GLN A 99 -6.48 17.76 -11.82
N ASP A 100 -7.80 17.89 -11.74
CA ASP A 100 -8.45 18.59 -10.64
C ASP A 100 -8.20 17.90 -9.28
N ILE A 101 -8.47 18.62 -8.20
CA ILE A 101 -8.38 18.08 -6.84
C ILE A 101 -9.40 16.95 -6.70
N ARG A 102 -8.93 15.78 -6.25
CA ARG A 102 -9.73 14.58 -6.00
C ARG A 102 -9.06 13.70 -4.95
N LEU A 103 -9.87 12.95 -4.20
CA LEU A 103 -9.47 12.12 -3.06
C LEU A 103 -9.83 10.65 -3.26
N ASP A 104 -9.79 10.19 -4.51
CA ASP A 104 -10.09 8.81 -4.92
C ASP A 104 -8.88 8.14 -5.61
N GLN A 105 -7.68 8.69 -5.40
CA GLN A 105 -6.42 8.23 -5.97
C GLN A 105 -5.30 8.20 -4.93
N GLY A 106 -4.66 7.05 -4.75
CA GLY A 106 -3.66 6.85 -3.71
C GLY A 106 -4.32 6.55 -2.38
N GLY A 107 -4.22 7.42 -1.38
CA GLY A 107 -4.95 7.29 -0.12
C GLY A 107 -4.32 6.33 0.90
N ARG A 108 -3.19 5.69 0.56
CA ARG A 108 -2.45 4.83 1.49
C ARG A 108 -1.96 5.60 2.72
N LEU A 109 -1.80 4.85 3.81
CA LEU A 109 -1.23 5.34 5.05
C LEU A 109 0.29 5.37 4.97
N TYR A 110 0.85 6.50 5.35
CA TYR A 110 2.27 6.77 5.51
C TYR A 110 2.48 7.47 6.84
N GLY A 111 3.68 7.95 7.12
CA GLY A 111 3.94 8.85 8.24
C GLY A 111 5.23 8.50 8.97
N GLN A 112 5.40 9.12 10.13
CA GLN A 112 6.53 8.88 11.01
C GLN A 112 6.18 7.73 11.95
N THR A 113 6.12 6.53 11.39
CA THR A 113 5.85 5.30 12.13
C THR A 113 7.06 4.37 12.05
N PHE A 114 7.54 3.87 13.18
CA PHE A 114 8.72 2.99 13.18
C PHE A 114 8.46 1.68 12.42
N TRP A 115 7.25 1.11 12.54
CA TRP A 115 6.93 -0.20 11.95
C TRP A 115 6.87 -0.19 10.41
N LEU A 116 6.46 0.92 9.78
CA LEU A 116 6.49 1.04 8.31
C LEU A 116 7.92 1.00 7.74
N ASN A 117 8.91 1.41 8.53
CA ASN A 117 10.32 1.43 8.13
C ASN A 117 11.10 0.23 8.68
N LEU A 118 10.44 -0.63 9.46
CA LEU A 118 11.06 -1.82 10.03
C LEU A 118 11.28 -2.88 8.94
N ALA A 119 12.53 -3.29 8.76
CA ALA A 119 12.89 -4.36 7.83
C ALA A 119 12.13 -5.65 8.15
N SER A 120 11.74 -6.41 7.12
CA SER A 120 10.93 -7.62 7.27
C SER A 120 11.54 -8.63 8.25
N GLU A 121 12.86 -8.75 8.23
CA GLU A 121 13.63 -9.70 9.04
C GLU A 121 13.62 -9.32 10.52
N ARG A 122 13.43 -8.03 10.83
CA ARG A 122 13.39 -7.51 12.20
C ARG A 122 11.99 -7.60 12.82
N ARG A 123 10.94 -7.84 12.03
CA ARG A 123 9.55 -7.86 12.53
C ARG A 123 9.30 -8.93 13.60
N SER A 124 10.09 -10.01 13.63
CA SER A 124 10.03 -11.02 14.69
C SER A 124 10.43 -10.50 16.07
N GLY A 125 11.13 -9.37 16.15
CA GLY A 125 11.43 -8.67 17.41
C GLY A 125 10.28 -7.80 17.93
N LEU A 126 9.32 -7.44 17.07
CA LEU A 126 8.20 -6.57 17.45
C LEU A 126 7.21 -7.30 18.36
N ARG A 127 6.73 -6.60 19.39
CA ARG A 127 5.71 -7.07 20.31
C ARG A 127 4.55 -6.09 20.39
N ILE A 128 3.33 -6.63 20.46
CA ILE A 128 2.08 -5.90 20.70
C ILE A 128 1.45 -6.55 21.92
N ASP A 129 1.20 -5.76 22.98
CA ASP A 129 0.71 -6.26 24.28
C ASP A 129 1.60 -7.39 24.85
N GLY A 130 2.92 -7.27 24.66
CA GLY A 130 3.91 -8.27 25.06
C GLY A 130 3.96 -9.54 24.19
N GLU A 131 3.03 -9.73 23.24
CA GLU A 131 2.97 -10.90 22.37
C GLU A 131 3.76 -10.71 21.07
N PRO A 132 4.32 -11.79 20.46
CA PRO A 132 4.80 -11.74 19.09
C PRO A 132 3.71 -11.28 18.12
N VAL A 133 4.10 -10.65 17.01
CA VAL A 133 3.15 -10.22 15.98
C VAL A 133 2.74 -11.36 15.04
N ALA A 134 1.51 -11.31 14.56
CA ALA A 134 1.09 -11.99 13.33
C ALA A 134 1.03 -10.96 12.18
N ASP A 135 1.64 -11.29 11.03
CA ASP A 135 1.66 -10.44 9.82
C ASP A 135 0.55 -10.93 8.87
N LEU A 136 -0.48 -10.11 8.66
CA LEU A 136 -1.60 -10.42 7.77
C LEU A 136 -1.51 -9.59 6.51
N ASP A 137 -1.70 -10.23 5.36
CA ASP A 137 -1.73 -9.57 4.05
C ASP A 137 -2.78 -10.21 3.14
N PHE A 138 -3.28 -9.42 2.19
CA PHE A 138 -4.18 -9.93 1.17
C PHE A 138 -3.40 -10.68 0.08
N VAL A 139 -3.94 -11.81 -0.35
CA VAL A 139 -3.39 -12.57 -1.47
C VAL A 139 -3.72 -11.84 -2.77
N ASN A 140 -2.69 -11.27 -3.41
CA ASN A 140 -2.81 -10.65 -4.72
C ASN A 140 -3.86 -9.52 -4.78
N LEU A 141 -3.85 -8.64 -3.78
CA LEU A 141 -4.85 -7.58 -3.61
C LEU A 141 -5.13 -6.76 -4.87
N GLY A 142 -4.08 -6.19 -5.47
CA GLY A 142 -4.22 -5.33 -6.66
C GLY A 142 -5.00 -5.98 -7.80
N PRO A 143 -4.59 -7.16 -8.30
CA PRO A 143 -5.36 -7.92 -9.28
C PRO A 143 -6.79 -8.24 -8.83
N ARG A 144 -7.01 -8.67 -7.58
CA ARG A 144 -8.36 -8.99 -7.08
C ARG A 144 -9.28 -7.76 -7.05
N ILE A 145 -8.77 -6.59 -6.69
CA ILE A 145 -9.50 -5.34 -6.84
C ILE A 145 -9.81 -5.07 -8.32
N GLY A 146 -8.86 -5.32 -9.22
CA GLY A 146 -9.09 -5.23 -10.66
C GLY A 146 -10.27 -6.09 -11.13
N TYR A 147 -10.32 -7.36 -10.68
CA TYR A 147 -11.44 -8.27 -10.97
C TYR A 147 -12.76 -7.79 -10.38
N ALA A 148 -12.77 -7.33 -9.13
CA ALA A 148 -13.96 -6.75 -8.50
C ALA A 148 -14.49 -5.53 -9.28
N LEU A 149 -13.60 -4.67 -9.77
CA LEU A 149 -13.97 -3.51 -10.61
C LEU A 149 -14.53 -3.91 -11.98
N LEU A 150 -14.18 -5.09 -12.50
CA LEU A 150 -14.76 -5.65 -13.72
C LEU A 150 -16.04 -6.46 -13.47
N GLY A 151 -16.42 -6.68 -12.21
CA GLY A 151 -17.52 -7.59 -11.85
C GLY A 151 -17.23 -9.05 -12.25
N GLN A 152 -15.96 -9.45 -12.22
CA GLN A 152 -15.49 -10.77 -12.64
C GLN A 152 -14.86 -11.54 -11.47
N GLU A 153 -14.89 -12.86 -11.54
CA GLU A 153 -14.18 -13.71 -10.60
C GLU A 153 -12.71 -13.90 -11.05
N PRO A 154 -11.74 -13.81 -10.12
CA PRO A 154 -10.34 -14.09 -10.43
C PRO A 154 -10.14 -15.59 -10.68
N PRO A 155 -9.22 -15.99 -11.59
CA PRO A 155 -8.86 -17.39 -11.75
C PRO A 155 -8.19 -17.93 -10.47
N SER A 156 -8.21 -19.25 -10.31
CA SER A 156 -7.55 -19.93 -9.18
C SER A 156 -6.02 -19.74 -9.19
N GLY A 157 -5.42 -19.82 -8.01
CA GLY A 157 -3.96 -19.77 -7.83
C GLY A 157 -3.38 -18.35 -7.81
N ASP A 158 -2.06 -18.26 -8.00
CA ASP A 158 -1.37 -16.97 -7.97
C ASP A 158 -1.61 -16.18 -9.26
N LEU A 159 -2.37 -15.09 -9.13
CA LEU A 159 -2.63 -14.07 -10.16
C LEU A 159 -1.38 -13.40 -10.76
N TYR A 160 -0.16 -13.66 -10.29
CA TYR A 160 1.06 -13.20 -10.96
C TYR A 160 1.88 -14.34 -11.55
N ASP A 161 1.44 -15.59 -11.40
CA ASP A 161 2.10 -16.74 -12.00
C ASP A 161 1.81 -16.80 -13.50
N LEU A 162 2.82 -16.51 -14.32
CA LEU A 162 2.74 -16.61 -15.78
C LEU A 162 3.37 -17.91 -16.30
N SER A 163 3.49 -18.95 -15.46
CA SER A 163 3.97 -20.27 -15.87
C SER A 163 3.10 -20.80 -17.00
N GLY A 164 3.73 -21.32 -18.05
CA GLY A 164 3.07 -21.77 -19.28
C GLY A 164 2.70 -20.65 -20.26
N LEU A 165 2.59 -19.39 -19.81
CA LEU A 165 2.27 -18.24 -20.66
C LEU A 165 3.51 -17.44 -21.09
N LEU A 166 4.59 -17.51 -20.30
CA LEU A 166 5.84 -16.82 -20.57
C LEU A 166 7.01 -17.82 -20.62
N PRO A 167 7.62 -18.06 -21.81
CA PRO A 167 8.69 -19.04 -21.93
C PRO A 167 9.87 -18.80 -20.99
N GLY A 168 10.24 -19.84 -20.24
CA GLY A 168 11.33 -19.84 -19.26
C GLY A 168 11.00 -19.15 -17.93
N TYR A 169 9.82 -18.55 -17.77
CA TYR A 169 9.42 -17.96 -16.49
C TYR A 169 9.28 -19.06 -15.43
N ASP A 170 10.06 -18.92 -14.37
CA ASP A 170 9.97 -19.74 -13.16
C ASP A 170 9.25 -18.96 -12.05
N HIS A 171 8.09 -19.47 -11.62
CA HIS A 171 7.28 -18.88 -10.56
C HIS A 171 7.94 -18.95 -9.17
N SER A 172 8.74 -19.99 -8.91
CA SER A 172 9.43 -20.19 -7.64
C SER A 172 10.59 -19.18 -7.44
N ASN A 173 11.07 -18.60 -8.54
CA ASN A 173 12.09 -17.56 -8.51
C ASN A 173 11.48 -16.21 -8.05
N ARG A 174 11.90 -15.78 -6.85
CA ARG A 174 11.41 -14.52 -6.23
C ARG A 174 11.65 -13.29 -7.10
N ASP A 175 12.75 -13.24 -7.87
CA ASP A 175 13.06 -12.11 -8.74
C ASP A 175 12.21 -12.08 -9.99
N HIS A 176 11.93 -13.23 -10.59
CA HIS A 176 10.96 -13.34 -11.67
C HIS A 176 9.58 -12.88 -11.21
N ARG A 177 9.11 -13.41 -10.08
CA ARG A 177 7.81 -13.05 -9.51
C ARG A 177 7.72 -11.55 -9.21
N ARG A 178 8.79 -10.96 -8.64
CA ARG A 178 8.89 -9.51 -8.40
C ARG A 178 8.83 -8.70 -9.68
N ALA A 179 9.51 -9.14 -10.74
CA ALA A 179 9.47 -8.48 -12.05
C ALA A 179 8.06 -8.49 -12.65
N ILE A 180 7.32 -9.60 -12.56
CA ILE A 180 5.94 -9.67 -13.05
C ILE A 180 5.00 -8.77 -12.23
N LYS A 181 5.11 -8.72 -10.90
CA LYS A 181 4.35 -7.77 -10.07
C LYS A 181 4.57 -6.32 -10.52
N GLN A 182 5.83 -5.95 -10.77
CA GLN A 182 6.19 -4.60 -11.22
C GLN A 182 5.70 -4.32 -12.66
N ALA A 183 5.80 -5.28 -13.56
CA ALA A 183 5.31 -5.17 -14.92
C ALA A 183 3.79 -5.01 -14.96
N PHE A 184 3.06 -5.80 -14.16
CA PHE A 184 1.61 -5.69 -13.98
C PHE A 184 1.22 -4.29 -13.48
N ALA A 185 1.84 -3.81 -12.40
CA ALA A 185 1.60 -2.46 -11.90
C ALA A 185 1.93 -1.36 -12.92
N ALA A 186 2.96 -1.56 -13.75
CA ALA A 186 3.29 -0.65 -14.85
C ALA A 186 2.20 -0.64 -15.92
N CYS A 187 1.64 -1.80 -16.28
CA CYS A 187 0.54 -1.89 -17.24
C CYS A 187 -0.71 -1.17 -16.72
N LEU A 188 -1.10 -1.38 -15.46
CA LEU A 188 -2.22 -0.65 -14.85
C LEU A 188 -2.01 0.87 -14.74
N ASN A 189 -0.81 1.37 -15.05
CA ASN A 189 -0.53 2.80 -15.11
C ASN A 189 -0.29 3.31 -16.53
N GLY A 190 -0.56 2.49 -17.56
CA GLY A 190 -0.38 2.80 -18.98
C GLY A 190 1.05 2.67 -19.49
N GLY A 191 1.95 2.10 -18.68
CA GLY A 191 3.37 1.89 -19.03
C GLY A 191 3.59 0.63 -19.86
N ALA A 192 4.70 0.59 -20.62
CA ALA A 192 4.99 -0.50 -21.56
C ALA A 192 5.27 -1.89 -20.93
N GLY A 193 5.21 -2.03 -19.59
CA GLY A 193 5.53 -3.28 -18.87
C GLY A 193 6.98 -3.42 -18.43
N GLY A 194 7.84 -2.43 -18.71
CA GLY A 194 9.23 -2.36 -18.21
C GLY A 194 10.31 -2.50 -19.29
N SER A 195 11.57 -2.46 -18.87
CA SER A 195 12.76 -2.60 -19.71
C SER A 195 13.73 -3.62 -19.10
N ARG A 196 14.67 -4.15 -19.90
CA ARG A 196 15.80 -4.95 -19.39
C ARG A 196 16.99 -4.10 -18.95
N GLY A 197 17.33 -3.11 -19.78
CA GLY A 197 18.49 -2.25 -19.54
C GLY A 197 18.35 -1.44 -18.25
N ILE A 198 19.45 -0.80 -17.87
CA ILE A 198 19.51 0.04 -16.68
C ILE A 198 18.45 1.14 -16.75
N ASN A 199 17.66 1.25 -15.69
CA ASN A 199 16.76 2.37 -15.51
C ASN A 199 17.60 3.62 -15.25
N GLN A 200 17.74 4.45 -16.27
CA GLN A 200 18.57 5.66 -16.25
C GLN A 200 18.20 6.65 -15.13
N ARG A 201 16.98 6.57 -14.58
CA ARG A 201 16.52 7.41 -13.46
C ARG A 201 16.98 6.90 -12.10
N THR A 202 17.12 5.58 -11.93
CA THR A 202 17.43 4.95 -10.64
C THR A 202 18.82 4.31 -10.60
N GLY A 203 19.49 4.15 -11.74
CA GLY A 203 20.74 3.39 -11.87
C GLY A 203 20.59 1.89 -11.61
N LYS A 204 19.37 1.40 -11.41
CA LYS A 204 19.07 0.00 -11.09
C LYS A 204 18.76 -0.79 -12.37
N PRO A 205 18.96 -2.11 -12.38
CA PRO A 205 18.46 -2.97 -13.46
C PRO A 205 16.98 -2.72 -13.75
N GLY A 206 16.61 -2.81 -15.02
CA GLY A 206 15.21 -2.64 -15.43
C GLY A 206 14.33 -3.78 -14.93
N ILE A 207 13.02 -3.57 -14.94
CA ILE A 207 12.01 -4.52 -14.44
C ILE A 207 12.18 -5.92 -15.06
N LEU A 208 12.55 -6.01 -16.35
CA LEU A 208 12.67 -7.27 -17.07
C LEU A 208 14.06 -7.91 -16.95
N ALA A 209 15.01 -7.26 -16.27
CA ALA A 209 16.37 -7.75 -16.11
C ALA A 209 16.48 -9.18 -15.56
N PRO A 210 15.73 -9.57 -14.50
CA PRO A 210 15.82 -10.92 -13.96
C PRO A 210 15.09 -11.96 -14.82
N LEU A 211 14.27 -11.56 -15.81
CA LEU A 211 13.46 -12.50 -16.59
C LEU A 211 14.29 -13.22 -17.68
N PRO A 212 13.87 -14.43 -18.10
CA PRO A 212 14.59 -15.27 -19.07
C PRO A 212 14.94 -14.53 -20.34
N ALA A 213 16.14 -14.74 -20.89
CA ALA A 213 16.65 -14.05 -22.08
C ALA A 213 15.62 -14.03 -23.23
N GLY A 214 15.53 -12.92 -23.96
CA GLY A 214 14.55 -12.76 -25.04
C GLY A 214 13.11 -12.44 -24.59
N THR A 215 12.83 -12.38 -23.27
CA THR A 215 11.58 -11.80 -22.76
C THR A 215 11.56 -10.29 -23.02
N THR A 216 10.49 -9.81 -23.67
CA THR A 216 10.26 -8.40 -23.99
C THR A 216 9.02 -7.90 -23.24
N ALA A 217 8.89 -6.58 -23.13
CA ALA A 217 7.75 -5.96 -22.46
C ALA A 217 6.42 -6.29 -23.18
N ALA A 218 6.45 -6.49 -24.50
CA ALA A 218 5.31 -6.95 -25.29
C ALA A 218 4.89 -8.39 -24.95
N LYS A 219 5.85 -9.31 -24.83
CA LYS A 219 5.57 -10.71 -24.41
C LYS A 219 4.98 -10.78 -23.01
N VAL A 220 5.54 -10.00 -22.07
CA VAL A 220 5.02 -9.94 -20.69
C VAL A 220 3.61 -9.36 -20.68
N ARG A 221 3.36 -8.26 -21.40
CA ARG A 221 2.00 -7.70 -21.52
C ARG A 221 1.00 -8.69 -22.10
N ALA A 222 1.37 -9.37 -23.19
CA ALA A 222 0.51 -10.38 -23.80
C ALA A 222 0.18 -11.50 -22.81
N ALA A 223 1.17 -12.05 -22.11
CA ALA A 223 0.97 -13.09 -21.10
C ALA A 223 0.10 -12.61 -19.91
N ILE A 224 0.27 -11.36 -19.46
CA ILE A 224 -0.56 -10.76 -18.40
C ILE A 224 -2.03 -10.71 -18.85
N PHE A 225 -2.30 -10.24 -20.07
CA PHE A 225 -3.67 -10.09 -20.56
C PHE A 225 -4.32 -11.42 -20.95
N GLU A 226 -3.52 -12.38 -21.41
CA GLU A 226 -3.97 -13.76 -21.59
C GLU A 226 -4.39 -14.40 -20.25
N LYS A 227 -3.63 -14.15 -19.16
CA LYS A 227 -4.03 -14.60 -17.82
C LYS A 227 -5.22 -13.84 -17.24
N HIS A 228 -5.37 -12.58 -17.61
CA HIS A 228 -6.37 -11.66 -17.06
C HIS A 228 -7.27 -11.05 -18.14
N PRO A 229 -8.18 -11.84 -18.74
CA PRO A 229 -9.08 -11.33 -19.76
C PRO A 229 -9.86 -10.11 -19.26
N GLY A 230 -9.84 -9.02 -20.03
CA GLY A 230 -10.53 -7.77 -19.72
C GLY A 230 -9.65 -6.70 -19.08
N PHE A 231 -8.48 -7.05 -18.53
CA PHE A 231 -7.58 -6.06 -17.92
C PHE A 231 -6.94 -5.11 -18.95
N GLU A 232 -7.03 -5.42 -20.24
CA GLU A 232 -6.68 -4.53 -21.35
C GLU A 232 -7.42 -3.20 -21.25
N VAL A 233 -8.67 -3.18 -20.77
CA VAL A 233 -9.45 -1.95 -20.60
C VAL A 233 -8.76 -0.99 -19.62
N PHE A 234 -8.17 -1.51 -18.55
CA PHE A 234 -7.43 -0.71 -17.59
C PHE A 234 -6.15 -0.15 -18.20
N TYR A 235 -5.44 -0.97 -18.99
CA TYR A 235 -4.23 -0.56 -19.68
C TYR A 235 -4.50 0.55 -20.69
N GLU A 236 -5.47 0.37 -21.59
CA GLU A 236 -5.76 1.35 -22.65
C GLU A 236 -6.29 2.67 -22.06
N ARG A 237 -7.19 2.64 -21.07
CA ARG A 237 -7.65 3.86 -20.39
C ARG A 237 -6.52 4.58 -19.65
N ALA A 238 -5.63 3.84 -19.00
CA ALA A 238 -4.49 4.43 -18.31
C ALA A 238 -3.44 5.00 -19.28
N LYS A 239 -3.25 4.37 -20.43
CA LYS A 239 -2.36 4.81 -21.52
C LYS A 239 -2.91 6.05 -22.23
N ALA A 240 -4.22 6.12 -22.45
CA ALA A 240 -4.92 7.30 -22.96
C ALA A 240 -4.93 8.47 -21.96
N GLY A 241 -4.55 8.23 -20.71
CA GLY A 241 -4.51 9.26 -19.66
C GLY A 241 -5.87 9.57 -19.03
N GLU A 242 -6.90 8.80 -19.36
CA GLU A 242 -8.27 8.97 -18.85
C GLU A 242 -8.36 8.69 -17.34
N VAL A 243 -7.66 7.64 -16.88
CA VAL A 243 -7.73 7.17 -15.50
C VAL A 243 -6.35 6.77 -15.00
N ALA A 244 -6.01 7.19 -13.78
CA ALA A 244 -4.86 6.64 -13.07
C ALA A 244 -5.25 5.34 -12.37
N VAL A 245 -5.47 4.24 -13.13
CA VAL A 245 -6.07 3.00 -12.60
C VAL A 245 -5.28 2.45 -11.41
N GLY A 246 -3.94 2.44 -11.50
CA GLY A 246 -3.10 2.03 -10.37
C GLY A 246 -3.34 2.85 -9.09
N PHE A 247 -3.58 4.16 -9.18
CA PHE A 247 -3.91 4.98 -8.02
C PHE A 247 -5.34 4.78 -7.52
N ALA A 248 -6.30 4.51 -8.42
CA ALA A 248 -7.67 4.17 -8.03
C ALA A 248 -7.73 2.83 -7.28
N ILE A 249 -6.93 1.84 -7.71
CA ILE A 249 -6.76 0.58 -6.98
C ILE A 249 -6.17 0.84 -5.60
N MET A 250 -5.06 1.61 -5.50
CA MET A 250 -4.48 1.97 -4.20
C MET A 250 -5.48 2.66 -3.26
N PHE A 251 -6.39 3.45 -3.81
CA PHE A 251 -7.45 4.08 -3.02
C PHE A 251 -8.39 3.05 -2.43
N LYS A 252 -8.87 2.10 -3.24
CA LYS A 252 -9.69 0.98 -2.76
C LYS A 252 -8.97 0.13 -1.72
N GLU A 253 -7.69 -0.19 -1.94
CA GLU A 253 -6.85 -0.87 -0.93
C GLU A 253 -6.86 -0.11 0.39
N SER A 254 -6.64 1.21 0.35
CA SER A 254 -6.61 2.05 1.55
C SER A 254 -7.94 2.11 2.29
N CYS A 255 -9.06 2.10 1.56
CA CYS A 255 -10.39 2.11 2.16
C CYS A 255 -10.69 0.80 2.90
N ILE A 256 -10.30 -0.34 2.32
CA ILE A 256 -10.41 -1.65 2.99
C ILE A 256 -9.60 -1.65 4.28
N LEU A 257 -8.32 -1.24 4.18
CA LEU A 257 -7.42 -1.24 5.32
C LEU A 257 -7.91 -0.30 6.44
N LEU A 258 -8.37 0.91 6.11
CA LEU A 258 -8.91 1.84 7.09
C LEU A 258 -10.19 1.32 7.74
N SER A 259 -11.11 0.75 6.96
CA SER A 259 -12.32 0.14 7.51
C SER A 259 -12.00 -1.01 8.47
N ALA A 260 -10.97 -1.80 8.17
CA ALA A 260 -10.53 -2.87 9.06
C ALA A 260 -9.90 -2.32 10.34
N LEU A 261 -9.02 -1.32 10.23
CA LEU A 261 -8.38 -0.68 11.38
C LEU A 261 -9.37 0.00 12.32
N GLU A 262 -10.43 0.62 11.80
CA GLU A 262 -11.47 1.22 12.63
C GLU A 262 -12.22 0.16 13.44
N ARG A 263 -12.58 -0.97 12.84
CA ARG A 263 -13.22 -2.09 13.55
C ARG A 263 -12.31 -2.67 14.62
N LEU A 264 -11.06 -2.93 14.29
CA LEU A 264 -10.07 -3.41 15.27
C LEU A 264 -9.92 -2.43 16.43
N LYS A 265 -9.82 -1.12 16.14
CA LYS A 265 -9.79 -0.08 17.16
C LYS A 265 -11.03 -0.10 18.05
N ASP A 266 -12.22 -0.25 17.47
CA ASP A 266 -13.47 -0.29 18.23
C ASP A 266 -13.59 -1.55 19.11
N GLU A 267 -12.91 -2.63 18.73
CA GLU A 267 -12.75 -3.86 19.54
C GLU A 267 -11.56 -3.79 20.52
N GLY A 268 -10.82 -2.68 20.57
CA GLY A 268 -9.62 -2.53 21.40
C GLY A 268 -8.44 -3.37 20.94
N VAL A 269 -8.41 -3.82 19.68
CA VAL A 269 -7.32 -4.60 19.08
C VAL A 269 -6.36 -3.67 18.35
N VAL A 270 -5.09 -3.68 18.75
CA VAL A 270 -4.03 -2.90 18.11
C VAL A 270 -3.66 -3.52 16.76
N GLY A 271 -3.98 -2.82 15.68
CA GLY A 271 -3.54 -3.14 14.32
C GLY A 271 -2.52 -2.12 13.80
N LEU A 272 -1.30 -2.58 13.48
CA LEU A 272 -0.24 -1.76 12.88
C LEU A 272 -0.28 -1.90 11.35
N PRO A 273 -0.78 -0.90 10.60
CA PRO A 273 -0.92 -1.04 9.16
C PRO A 273 0.40 -0.89 8.41
N PHE A 274 0.53 -1.60 7.29
CA PHE A 274 1.59 -1.38 6.30
C PHE A 274 1.11 -1.77 4.91
N HIS A 275 1.31 -0.89 3.93
CA HIS A 275 0.91 -1.15 2.53
C HIS A 275 -0.55 -1.65 2.40
N ASP A 276 -0.72 -2.93 2.06
CA ASP A 276 -1.95 -3.68 1.85
C ASP A 276 -2.32 -4.60 3.02
N GLY A 277 -1.53 -4.65 4.09
CA GLY A 277 -1.74 -5.53 5.24
C GLY A 277 -1.63 -4.83 6.59
N LEU A 278 -1.67 -5.61 7.67
CA LEU A 278 -1.47 -5.14 9.04
C LEU A 278 -0.87 -6.21 9.95
N MET A 279 -0.21 -5.78 11.02
CA MET A 279 0.30 -6.64 12.09
C MET A 279 -0.57 -6.48 13.33
N VAL A 280 -0.88 -7.58 14.01
CA VAL A 280 -1.57 -7.61 15.31
C VAL A 280 -0.83 -8.52 16.29
N ALA A 281 -1.15 -8.45 17.58
CA ALA A 281 -0.75 -9.48 18.53
C ALA A 281 -1.18 -10.87 18.03
N ARG A 282 -0.34 -11.90 18.21
CA ARG A 282 -0.56 -13.25 17.66
C ARG A 282 -1.92 -13.81 18.05
N SER A 283 -2.34 -13.64 19.30
CA SER A 283 -3.66 -14.08 19.79
C SER A 283 -4.84 -13.46 19.04
N LYS A 284 -4.65 -12.34 18.34
CA LYS A 284 -5.68 -11.59 17.61
C LYS A 284 -5.69 -11.86 16.11
N ALA A 285 -4.85 -12.77 15.61
CA ALA A 285 -4.71 -13.00 14.17
C ALA A 285 -6.03 -13.40 13.48
N GLN A 286 -6.84 -14.25 14.11
CA GLN A 286 -8.12 -14.67 13.52
C GLN A 286 -9.11 -13.51 13.44
N ILE A 287 -9.23 -12.71 14.51
CA ILE A 287 -10.06 -11.49 14.54
C ILE A 287 -9.64 -10.52 13.43
N ALA A 288 -8.33 -10.30 13.27
CA ALA A 288 -7.80 -9.45 12.21
C ALA A 288 -8.11 -9.97 10.81
N LYS A 289 -7.99 -11.30 10.61
CA LYS A 289 -8.30 -11.96 9.33
C LYS A 289 -9.77 -11.79 8.96
N ASP A 290 -10.67 -12.05 9.91
CA ASP A 290 -12.12 -11.91 9.70
C ASP A 290 -12.49 -10.44 9.44
N THR A 291 -11.88 -9.52 10.18
CA THR A 291 -12.10 -8.08 10.03
C THR A 291 -11.64 -7.56 8.66
N LEU A 292 -10.46 -7.97 8.18
CA LEU A 292 -9.96 -7.63 6.84
C LEU A 292 -10.87 -8.21 5.74
N THR A 293 -11.33 -9.45 5.92
CA THR A 293 -12.23 -10.13 4.98
C THR A 293 -13.57 -9.39 4.90
N ALA A 294 -14.18 -9.09 6.04
CA ALA A 294 -15.43 -8.32 6.12
C ALA A 294 -15.27 -6.91 5.53
N ALA A 295 -14.19 -6.19 5.85
CA ALA A 295 -13.92 -4.87 5.29
C ALA A 295 -13.80 -4.90 3.76
N SER A 296 -13.22 -5.97 3.19
CA SER A 296 -13.14 -6.13 1.74
C SER A 296 -14.52 -6.32 1.10
N ARG A 297 -15.41 -7.09 1.74
CA ARG A 297 -16.81 -7.26 1.32
C ARG A 297 -17.55 -5.93 1.32
N ASP A 298 -17.37 -5.11 2.35
CA ASP A 298 -18.10 -3.84 2.46
C ASP A 298 -17.63 -2.79 1.45
N VAL A 299 -16.33 -2.78 1.12
CA VAL A 299 -15.75 -1.78 0.20
C VAL A 299 -15.85 -2.19 -1.28
N LEU A 300 -15.80 -3.50 -1.57
CA LEU A 300 -15.75 -4.03 -2.94
C LEU A 300 -16.98 -4.86 -3.33
N GLY A 301 -17.82 -5.26 -2.37
CA GLY A 301 -18.89 -6.23 -2.57
C GLY A 301 -18.42 -7.69 -2.62
N VAL A 302 -17.13 -7.97 -2.42
CA VAL A 302 -16.55 -9.31 -2.50
C VAL A 302 -15.57 -9.56 -1.34
N GLU A 303 -15.53 -10.79 -0.85
CA GLU A 303 -14.53 -11.21 0.15
C GLU A 303 -13.21 -11.53 -0.52
N LEU A 304 -12.15 -10.91 -0.01
CA LEU A 304 -10.79 -11.16 -0.44
C LEU A 304 -10.08 -12.13 0.50
N ILE A 305 -9.15 -12.89 -0.07
CA ILE A 305 -8.38 -13.88 0.67
C ILE A 305 -7.27 -13.18 1.46
N VAL A 306 -7.23 -13.43 2.77
CA VAL A 306 -6.22 -12.93 3.70
C VAL A 306 -5.39 -14.10 4.21
N GLU A 307 -4.07 -13.96 4.19
CA GLU A 307 -3.12 -14.97 4.66
C GLU A 307 -2.26 -14.42 5.79
N LEU A 308 -1.87 -15.32 6.71
CA LEU A 308 -0.82 -15.07 7.67
C LEU A 308 0.53 -15.34 6.98
N LYS A 309 1.42 -14.36 6.98
CA LYS A 309 2.80 -14.56 6.57
C LYS A 309 3.60 -15.13 7.72
N ALA A 310 4.49 -16.07 7.39
CA ALA A 310 5.53 -16.47 8.32
C ALA A 310 6.38 -15.25 8.69
N VAL A 311 6.46 -14.96 9.97
CA VAL A 311 7.37 -13.93 10.48
C VAL A 311 8.78 -14.53 10.41
N TYR A 312 9.74 -13.77 9.87
CA TYR A 312 11.11 -14.23 9.67
C TYR A 312 11.71 -14.80 10.98
N GLY A 313 12.18 -16.04 10.92
CA GLY A 313 12.78 -16.73 12.07
C GLY A 313 11.84 -17.66 12.84
N GLU A 314 10.54 -17.68 12.53
CA GLU A 314 9.61 -18.66 13.13
C GLU A 314 8.75 -19.39 12.07
N PRO A 315 9.34 -20.30 11.28
CA PRO A 315 8.67 -20.95 10.15
C PRO A 315 7.56 -21.94 10.53
N GLU A 316 7.52 -22.46 11.77
CA GLU A 316 6.54 -23.48 12.19
C GLU A 316 5.10 -22.96 12.41
N LEU A 317 4.91 -21.63 12.45
CA LEU A 317 3.65 -21.02 12.89
C LEU A 317 2.59 -20.84 11.80
N ALA A 318 2.97 -20.84 10.53
CA ALA A 318 1.99 -20.81 9.44
C ALA A 318 1.13 -22.10 9.43
N SER A 319 1.71 -23.22 9.88
CA SER A 319 1.06 -24.54 9.86
C SER A 319 0.13 -24.80 11.05
N GLN A 320 0.41 -24.21 12.22
CA GLN A 320 -0.34 -24.50 13.46
C GLN A 320 -1.71 -23.79 13.54
N LEU A 321 -1.89 -22.65 12.85
CA LEU A 321 -3.17 -21.94 12.78
C LEU A 321 -4.05 -22.36 11.59
N ILE A 322 -3.53 -23.13 10.64
CA ILE A 322 -4.32 -23.74 9.56
C ILE A 322 -5.02 -25.02 10.04
N ALA A 323 -4.59 -25.58 11.17
CA ALA A 323 -5.05 -26.86 11.71
C ALA A 323 -6.02 -26.74 12.91
N ALA A 324 -6.41 -25.53 13.33
CA ALA A 324 -7.34 -25.27 14.43
C ALA A 324 -8.53 -24.44 13.91
#